data_AF-A0A3S9AGV0-F1
#
_entry.id   AF-A0A3S9AGV0-F1
#
_cell.length_a   1.000
_cell.length_b   1.000
_cell.length_c   1.000
_cell.angle_alpha   90.00
_cell.angle_beta   90.00
_cell.angle_gamma   90.00
#
_symmetry.space_group_name_H-M   'P 1'
#
loop_
_entity.id
_entity.type
_entity.pdbx_description
1 polymer ?
#
loop_
_entity_poly.entity_id
_entity_poly.type
_entity_poly.pdbx_seq_one_letter_code
_entity_poly.pdbx_strand_id
1 'polypeptide(L)'
;MKRMMSGQKGVGLIEILVALLVLAIGVLGFIALQYRAVEATSEAINRVQAMNIARDMAERIRANRNGFTSYKTETSTAANQTSFATNCITDSCSAADLADFDVAQVTQKAAALGMTVNMLSCAGNSDGRNCLYVAWGDTSATDGTATGDCTNGTAYNGASTCVIMETY
;
A
#
# COMPACT_ATOMS: atom_id res chain seq x y z
N MET A 1 39.99 -14.37 72.18
CA MET A 1 39.06 -13.54 71.39
C MET A 1 39.17 -13.98 69.93
N LYS A 2 38.06 -14.43 69.34
CA LYS A 2 37.97 -15.16 68.07
C LYS A 2 37.99 -14.17 66.88
N ARG A 3 38.82 -14.40 65.86
CA ARG A 3 38.66 -13.78 64.54
C ARG A 3 38.51 -14.88 63.49
N MET A 4 37.27 -15.17 63.13
CA MET A 4 36.95 -15.91 61.91
C MET A 4 37.19 -14.98 60.73
N MET A 5 38.25 -15.23 59.95
CA MET A 5 38.43 -14.60 58.65
C MET A 5 37.51 -15.33 57.66
N SER A 6 36.35 -14.75 57.35
CA SER A 6 35.49 -15.22 56.26
C SER A 6 36.21 -14.95 54.94
N GLY A 7 36.56 -16.01 54.21
CA GLY A 7 37.10 -15.90 52.85
C GLY A 7 36.05 -15.33 51.92
N GLN A 8 36.42 -14.33 51.11
CA GLN A 8 35.58 -13.76 50.07
C GLN A 8 35.26 -14.87 49.06
N LYS A 9 34.04 -15.43 49.11
CA LYS A 9 33.56 -16.33 48.05
C LYS A 9 33.30 -15.46 46.83
N GLY A 10 34.15 -15.55 45.82
CA GLY A 10 33.99 -14.80 44.57
C GLY A 10 32.71 -15.22 43.84
N VAL A 11 31.62 -14.47 44.05
CA VAL A 11 30.33 -14.68 43.37
C VAL A 11 30.11 -13.70 42.20
N GLY A 12 30.92 -12.62 42.12
CA GLY A 12 30.67 -11.51 41.18
C GLY A 12 30.89 -11.82 39.70
N LEU A 13 31.88 -12.66 39.33
CA LEU A 13 32.17 -12.92 37.91
C LEU A 13 31.06 -13.73 37.22
N ILE A 14 30.57 -14.79 37.88
CA ILE A 14 29.48 -15.62 37.35
C ILE A 14 28.19 -14.82 37.30
N GLU A 15 27.91 -14.01 38.32
CA GLU A 15 26.71 -13.17 38.37
C GLU A 15 26.66 -12.14 37.23
N ILE A 16 27.80 -11.49 36.94
CA ILE A 16 27.91 -10.57 35.79
C ILE A 16 27.74 -11.32 34.47
N LEU A 17 28.34 -12.50 34.30
CA LEU A 17 28.19 -13.31 33.09
C LEU A 17 26.73 -13.73 32.86
N VAL A 18 26.02 -14.12 33.92
CA VAL A 18 24.59 -14.44 33.84
C VAL A 18 23.75 -13.20 33.54
N ALA A 19 24.04 -12.06 34.17
CA ALA A 19 23.34 -10.80 33.89
C ALA A 19 23.52 -10.36 32.43
N LEU A 20 24.74 -10.45 31.89
CA LEU A 20 25.04 -10.15 30.49
C LEU A 20 24.37 -11.13 29.53
N LEU A 21 24.29 -12.42 29.89
CA LEU A 21 23.58 -13.42 29.09
C LEU A 21 22.08 -13.10 28.98
N VAL A 22 21.44 -12.80 30.12
CA VAL A 22 20.02 -12.44 30.15
C VAL A 22 19.78 -11.14 29.37
N LEU A 23 20.64 -10.14 29.54
CA LEU A 23 20.57 -8.88 28.78
C LEU A 23 20.69 -9.12 27.28
N ALA A 24 21.65 -9.94 26.85
CA ALA A 24 21.86 -10.26 25.44
C ALA A 24 20.63 -10.92 24.81
N ILE A 25 20.01 -11.89 25.50
CA ILE A 25 18.77 -12.53 25.04
C ILE A 25 17.62 -11.51 24.96
N GLY A 26 17.49 -10.64 25.98
CA GLY A 26 16.48 -9.59 25.99
C GLY A 26 16.61 -8.61 24.82
N VAL A 27 17.84 -8.17 24.51
CA VAL A 27 18.12 -7.26 23.39
C VAL A 27 17.83 -7.93 22.05
N LEU A 28 18.20 -9.20 21.85
CA LEU A 28 17.88 -9.93 20.61
C LEU A 28 16.36 -10.08 20.42
N GLY A 29 15.62 -10.37 21.51
CA GLY A 29 14.16 -10.42 21.47
C GLY A 29 13.54 -9.07 21.10
N PHE A 30 14.03 -7.98 21.69
CA PHE A 30 13.58 -6.62 21.37
C PHE A 30 13.86 -6.26 19.90
N ILE A 31 15.04 -6.57 19.37
CA ILE A 31 15.40 -6.30 17.96
C ILE A 31 14.47 -7.04 17.00
N ALA A 32 14.13 -8.30 17.28
CA ALA A 32 13.20 -9.07 16.46
C ALA A 32 11.81 -8.43 16.41
N LEU A 33 11.31 -7.95 17.56
CA LEU A 33 10.04 -7.21 17.63
C LEU A 33 10.12 -5.87 16.88
N GLN A 34 11.23 -5.14 17.03
CA GLN A 34 11.45 -3.87 16.35
C GLN A 34 11.44 -4.04 14.83
N TYR A 35 12.04 -5.12 14.31
CA TYR A 35 12.03 -5.41 12.88
C TYR A 35 10.60 -5.63 12.36
N ARG A 36 9.81 -6.46 13.05
CA ARG A 36 8.40 -6.69 12.70
C ARG A 36 7.55 -5.42 12.79
N ALA A 37 7.81 -4.57 13.77
CA ALA A 37 7.12 -3.30 13.91
C ALA A 37 7.41 -2.36 12.73
N VAL A 38 8.65 -2.32 12.22
CA VAL A 38 9.01 -1.52 11.05
C VAL A 38 8.32 -2.04 9.79
N GLU A 39 8.34 -3.35 9.57
CA GLU A 39 7.65 -4.00 8.44
C GLU A 39 6.15 -3.68 8.44
N ALA A 40 5.48 -3.87 9.59
CA ALA A 40 4.06 -3.57 9.75
C ALA A 40 3.74 -2.07 9.56
N THR A 41 4.63 -1.18 10.01
CA THR A 41 4.47 0.28 9.84
C THR A 41 4.60 0.68 8.37
N SER A 42 5.59 0.13 7.66
CA SER A 42 5.77 0.39 6.23
C SER A 42 4.55 -0.05 5.42
N GLU A 43 4.03 -1.25 5.72
CA GLU A 43 2.84 -1.78 5.07
C GLU A 43 1.59 -0.94 5.37
N ALA A 44 1.41 -0.51 6.62
CA ALA A 44 0.30 0.37 6.98
C ALA A 44 0.36 1.71 6.25
N ILE A 45 1.56 2.29 6.08
CA ILE A 45 1.76 3.53 5.32
C ILE A 45 1.35 3.33 3.86
N ASN A 46 1.84 2.27 3.21
CA ASN A 46 1.48 1.96 1.82
C ASN A 46 -0.03 1.80 1.66
N ARG A 47 -0.68 1.08 2.57
CA ARG A 47 -2.13 0.92 2.54
C ARG A 47 -2.88 2.25 2.68
N VAL A 48 -2.43 3.14 3.56
CA VAL A 48 -3.02 4.49 3.69
C VAL A 48 -2.82 5.31 2.43
N GLN A 49 -1.64 5.27 1.82
CA GLN A 49 -1.37 5.97 0.56
C GLN A 49 -2.23 5.44 -0.58
N ALA A 50 -2.36 4.11 -0.71
CA ALA A 50 -3.23 3.48 -1.70
C ALA A 50 -4.70 3.87 -1.52
N MET A 51 -5.20 3.88 -0.26
CA MET A 51 -6.55 4.37 0.05
C MET A 51 -6.74 5.85 -0.31
N ASN A 52 -5.73 6.69 -0.08
CA ASN A 52 -5.78 8.10 -0.43
C ASN A 52 -5.82 8.31 -1.95
N ILE A 53 -5.01 7.57 -2.71
CA ILE A 53 -5.04 7.58 -4.19
C ILE A 53 -6.41 7.13 -4.69
N ALA A 54 -6.92 6.03 -4.15
CA ALA A 54 -8.22 5.49 -4.55
C ALA A 54 -9.34 6.51 -4.30
N ARG A 55 -9.31 7.16 -3.14
CA ARG A 55 -10.28 8.20 -2.78
C ARG A 55 -10.16 9.45 -3.65
N ASP A 56 -8.94 9.91 -3.92
CA ASP A 56 -8.67 11.07 -4.79
C ASP A 56 -9.31 10.85 -6.17
N MET A 57 -9.08 9.68 -6.78
CA MET A 57 -9.71 9.31 -8.05
C MET A 57 -11.23 9.20 -7.94
N ALA A 58 -11.75 8.54 -6.90
CA ALA A 58 -13.19 8.34 -6.72
C ALA A 58 -13.94 9.69 -6.57
N GLU A 59 -13.37 10.65 -5.86
CA GLU A 59 -13.95 11.99 -5.74
C GLU A 59 -13.89 12.77 -7.06
N ARG A 60 -12.82 12.63 -7.86
CA ARG A 60 -12.73 13.21 -9.21
C ARG A 60 -13.76 12.63 -10.17
N ILE A 61 -13.93 11.30 -10.16
CA ILE A 61 -14.98 10.61 -10.91
C ILE A 61 -16.37 11.11 -10.48
N ARG A 62 -16.62 11.25 -9.17
CA ARG A 62 -17.88 11.78 -8.64
C ARG A 62 -18.13 13.21 -9.13
N ALA A 63 -17.11 14.06 -9.09
CA ALA A 63 -17.21 15.46 -9.52
C ALA A 63 -17.45 15.58 -11.03
N ASN A 64 -16.88 14.68 -11.84
CA ASN A 64 -17.00 14.66 -13.29
C ASN A 64 -17.67 13.37 -13.79
N ARG A 65 -18.91 13.13 -13.35
CA ARG A 65 -19.65 11.90 -13.68
C ARG A 65 -19.90 11.71 -15.19
N ASN A 66 -20.00 12.81 -15.94
CA ASN A 66 -20.19 12.78 -17.40
C ASN A 66 -18.94 12.25 -18.14
N GLY A 67 -17.76 12.31 -17.51
CA GLY A 67 -16.50 11.80 -18.05
C GLY A 67 -16.21 10.33 -17.70
N PHE A 68 -17.14 9.62 -17.06
CA PHE A 68 -16.90 8.27 -16.52
C PHE A 68 -16.31 7.28 -17.54
N THR A 69 -16.83 7.27 -18.77
CA THR A 69 -16.31 6.38 -19.83
C THR A 69 -14.85 6.70 -20.16
N SER A 70 -14.47 7.97 -20.17
CA SER A 70 -13.08 8.40 -20.36
C SER A 70 -12.20 7.96 -19.19
N TYR A 71 -12.64 8.13 -17.93
CA TYR A 71 -11.90 7.58 -16.79
C TYR A 71 -11.60 6.08 -16.95
N LYS A 72 -12.57 5.30 -17.43
CA LYS A 72 -12.38 3.85 -17.67
C LYS A 72 -11.35 3.58 -18.75
N THR A 73 -11.43 4.29 -19.87
CA THR A 73 -10.48 4.14 -20.97
C THR A 73 -9.08 4.57 -20.55
N GLU A 74 -8.95 5.74 -19.92
CA GLU A 74 -7.64 6.30 -19.61
C GLU A 74 -6.93 5.55 -18.48
N THR A 75 -7.69 4.93 -17.55
CA THR A 75 -7.10 4.09 -16.49
C THR A 75 -6.72 2.69 -16.99
N SER A 76 -7.11 2.27 -18.20
CA SER A 76 -6.97 0.87 -18.65
C SER A 76 -5.56 0.46 -19.11
N THR A 77 -4.73 1.41 -19.54
CA THR A 77 -3.37 1.12 -20.05
C THR A 77 -2.35 2.11 -19.54
N ALA A 78 -1.12 1.66 -19.34
CA ALA A 78 -0.03 2.52 -18.85
C ALA A 78 0.27 3.71 -19.79
N ALA A 79 0.07 3.54 -21.10
CA ALA A 79 0.27 4.61 -22.08
C ALA A 79 -0.72 5.76 -21.82
N ASN A 80 -2.00 5.44 -21.73
CA ASN A 80 -3.06 6.41 -21.47
C ASN A 80 -2.88 7.10 -20.10
N GLN A 81 -2.49 6.33 -19.09
CA GLN A 81 -2.31 6.84 -17.73
C GLN A 81 -1.21 7.90 -17.59
N THR A 82 -0.35 8.14 -18.59
CA THR A 82 0.78 9.07 -18.45
C THR A 82 0.69 10.29 -19.38
N SER A 83 -0.30 10.30 -20.25
CA SER A 83 -0.54 11.39 -21.19
C SER A 83 -1.85 12.07 -20.87
N PHE A 84 -1.94 13.36 -21.17
CA PHE A 84 -3.21 14.06 -21.28
C PHE A 84 -3.16 15.02 -22.47
N ALA A 85 -4.29 15.24 -23.13
CA ALA A 85 -4.36 16.12 -24.30
C ALA A 85 -4.41 17.61 -23.91
N THR A 86 -5.13 17.95 -22.84
CA THR A 86 -5.38 19.33 -22.43
C THR A 86 -5.08 19.52 -20.94
N ASN A 87 -4.40 20.61 -20.57
CA ASN A 87 -4.19 20.95 -19.16
C ASN A 87 -5.40 21.69 -18.60
N CYS A 88 -6.23 20.97 -17.85
CA CYS A 88 -7.48 21.51 -17.30
C CYS A 88 -7.32 22.49 -16.13
N ILE A 89 -6.07 22.80 -15.75
CA ILE A 89 -5.77 23.89 -14.80
C ILE A 89 -5.67 25.23 -15.54
N THR A 90 -5.12 25.22 -16.77
CA THR A 90 -4.85 26.43 -17.54
C THR A 90 -5.89 26.69 -18.62
N ASP A 91 -6.52 25.64 -19.13
CA ASP A 91 -7.44 25.68 -20.26
C ASP A 91 -8.83 25.14 -19.89
N SER A 92 -9.84 25.50 -20.68
CA SER A 92 -11.19 24.95 -20.52
C SER A 92 -11.25 23.51 -21.03
N CYS A 93 -11.71 22.59 -20.20
CA CYS A 93 -11.82 21.17 -20.56
C CYS A 93 -13.27 20.72 -20.75
N SER A 94 -13.47 19.81 -21.70
CA SER A 94 -14.68 18.98 -21.74
C SER A 94 -14.65 17.95 -20.59
N ALA A 95 -15.77 17.26 -20.37
CA ALA A 95 -15.82 16.17 -19.39
C ALA A 95 -14.83 15.03 -19.72
N ALA A 96 -14.54 14.79 -21.00
CA ALA A 96 -13.57 13.78 -21.42
C ALA A 96 -12.13 14.25 -21.18
N ASP A 97 -11.80 15.49 -21.56
CA ASP A 97 -10.46 16.06 -21.35
C ASP A 97 -10.11 16.16 -19.87
N LEU A 98 -11.10 16.52 -19.04
CA LEU A 98 -10.92 16.57 -17.59
C LEU A 98 -10.65 15.19 -17.00
N ALA A 99 -11.34 14.14 -17.47
CA ALA A 99 -11.09 12.77 -17.01
C ALA A 99 -9.70 12.27 -17.40
N ASP A 100 -9.26 12.56 -18.64
CA ASP A 100 -7.91 12.24 -19.14
C ASP A 100 -6.83 12.93 -18.30
N PHE A 101 -6.97 14.24 -18.09
CA PHE A 101 -6.11 15.00 -17.22
C PHE A 101 -6.09 14.47 -15.77
N ASP A 102 -7.26 14.22 -15.18
CA ASP A 102 -7.38 13.72 -13.82
C ASP A 102 -6.72 12.35 -13.64
N VAL A 103 -6.92 11.44 -14.59
CA VAL A 103 -6.26 10.13 -14.59
C VAL A 103 -4.75 10.31 -14.58
N ALA A 104 -4.21 11.08 -15.54
CA ALA A 104 -2.77 11.30 -15.65
C ALA A 104 -2.14 11.91 -14.40
N GLN A 105 -2.83 12.84 -13.73
CA GLN A 105 -2.35 13.43 -12.48
C GLN A 105 -2.32 12.41 -11.33
N VAL A 106 -3.39 11.63 -11.16
CA VAL A 106 -3.48 10.68 -10.04
C VAL A 106 -2.57 9.47 -10.23
N THR A 107 -2.46 8.94 -11.44
CA THR A 107 -1.58 7.81 -11.78
C THR A 107 -0.11 8.22 -11.69
N GLN A 108 0.26 9.44 -12.08
CA GLN A 108 1.61 9.95 -11.88
C GLN A 108 1.97 10.03 -10.39
N LYS A 109 1.03 10.51 -9.56
CA LYS A 109 1.20 10.52 -8.10
C LYS A 109 1.32 9.11 -7.52
N ALA A 110 0.53 8.16 -8.02
CA ALA A 110 0.62 6.76 -7.62
C ALA A 110 1.98 6.16 -8.02
N ALA A 111 2.43 6.38 -9.25
CA ALA A 111 3.71 5.89 -9.76
C ALA A 111 4.90 6.46 -8.96
N ALA A 112 4.84 7.72 -8.55
CA ALA A 112 5.86 8.33 -7.68
C ALA A 112 5.98 7.64 -6.29
N LEU A 113 4.93 6.94 -5.86
CA LEU A 113 4.90 6.13 -4.64
C LEU A 113 5.14 4.63 -4.90
N GLY A 114 5.50 4.24 -6.13
CA GLY A 114 5.69 2.85 -6.53
C GLY A 114 4.38 2.05 -6.57
N MET A 115 3.26 2.74 -6.86
CA MET A 115 1.94 2.13 -6.93
C MET A 115 1.40 2.11 -8.37
N THR A 116 0.63 1.08 -8.68
CA THR A 116 -0.11 0.96 -9.95
C THR A 116 -1.59 1.13 -9.71
N VAL A 117 -2.29 1.68 -10.70
CA VAL A 117 -3.74 1.91 -10.63
C VAL A 117 -4.41 1.26 -11.83
N ASN A 118 -5.61 0.71 -11.63
CA ASN A 118 -6.44 0.21 -12.72
C ASN A 118 -7.91 0.38 -12.37
N MET A 119 -8.78 0.50 -13.36
CA MET A 119 -10.22 0.47 -13.16
C MET A 119 -10.85 -0.68 -13.94
N LEU A 120 -11.37 -1.66 -13.20
CA LEU A 120 -11.97 -2.88 -13.75
C LEU A 120 -13.44 -2.93 -13.37
N SER A 121 -14.25 -3.69 -14.11
CA SER A 121 -15.59 -4.04 -13.63
C SER A 121 -15.45 -4.84 -12.34
N CYS A 122 -16.22 -4.51 -11.30
CA CYS A 122 -16.13 -5.28 -10.06
C CYS A 122 -16.65 -6.70 -10.28
N ALA A 123 -15.85 -7.71 -9.95
CA ALA A 123 -16.26 -9.10 -10.09
C ALA A 123 -17.43 -9.45 -9.16
N GLY A 124 -18.34 -10.31 -9.64
CA GLY A 124 -19.46 -10.82 -8.83
C GLY A 124 -20.61 -9.84 -8.62
N ASN A 125 -20.57 -8.66 -9.24
CA ASN A 125 -21.74 -7.80 -9.36
C ASN A 125 -22.40 -7.95 -10.74
N SER A 126 -23.71 -7.78 -10.78
CA SER A 126 -24.49 -7.67 -12.02
C SER A 126 -24.92 -6.22 -12.29
N ASP A 127 -24.58 -5.30 -11.38
CA ASP A 127 -25.02 -3.91 -11.39
C ASP A 127 -24.14 -3.02 -12.29
N GLY A 128 -23.07 -3.58 -12.87
CA GLY A 128 -22.14 -2.85 -13.74
C GLY A 128 -21.26 -1.84 -13.00
N ARG A 129 -21.10 -1.96 -11.67
CA ARG A 129 -20.19 -1.07 -10.92
C ARG A 129 -18.74 -1.34 -11.30
N ASN A 130 -17.92 -0.30 -11.24
CA ASN A 130 -16.49 -0.37 -11.54
C ASN A 130 -15.70 -0.17 -10.25
N CYS A 131 -14.62 -0.92 -10.15
CA CYS A 131 -13.74 -0.97 -9.01
C CYS A 131 -12.41 -0.37 -9.42
N LEU A 132 -11.94 0.55 -8.60
CA LEU A 132 -10.61 1.10 -8.69
C LEU A 132 -9.67 0.24 -7.85
N TYR A 133 -8.62 -0.26 -8.49
CA TYR A 133 -7.56 -1.07 -7.92
C TYR A 133 -6.34 -0.18 -7.75
N VAL A 134 -5.74 -0.20 -6.57
CA VAL A 134 -4.44 0.44 -6.30
C VAL A 134 -3.54 -0.60 -5.65
N ALA A 135 -2.44 -0.96 -6.32
CA ALA A 135 -1.53 -2.00 -5.89
C ALA A 135 -0.11 -1.46 -5.67
N TRP A 136 0.64 -2.06 -4.76
CA TRP A 136 2.04 -1.73 -4.48
C TRP A 136 2.90 -2.99 -4.33
N GLY A 137 4.22 -2.81 -4.25
CA GLY A 137 5.17 -3.93 -4.16
C GLY A 137 5.20 -4.73 -5.45
N ASP A 138 5.19 -6.05 -5.33
CA ASP A 138 5.20 -6.98 -6.48
C ASP A 138 3.79 -7.29 -7.01
N THR A 139 2.77 -6.58 -6.52
CA THR A 139 1.37 -6.74 -6.93
C THR A 139 1.02 -5.81 -8.08
N SER A 140 0.32 -6.35 -9.08
CA SER A 140 -0.28 -5.62 -10.18
C SER A 140 -1.76 -5.35 -9.90
N ALA A 141 -2.24 -4.16 -10.26
CA ALA A 141 -3.64 -3.76 -10.15
C ALA A 141 -4.53 -4.47 -11.18
N THR A 142 -4.58 -5.80 -11.13
CA THR A 142 -5.21 -6.66 -12.14
C THR A 142 -6.05 -7.76 -11.49
N ASP A 143 -6.96 -8.31 -12.29
CA ASP A 143 -7.72 -9.51 -11.98
C ASP A 143 -7.22 -10.66 -12.87
N GLY A 144 -6.85 -11.78 -12.26
CA GLY A 144 -6.25 -12.91 -12.98
C GLY A 144 -5.82 -14.07 -12.09
N THR A 145 -5.07 -15.00 -12.67
CA THR A 145 -4.58 -16.20 -11.99
C THR A 145 -3.09 -16.15 -11.66
N ALA A 146 -2.41 -15.05 -11.98
CA ALA A 146 -0.99 -14.89 -11.71
C ALA A 146 -0.75 -14.55 -10.23
N THR A 147 0.43 -14.91 -9.73
CA THR A 147 0.81 -14.78 -8.31
C THR A 147 0.82 -13.34 -7.80
N GLY A 148 0.81 -12.33 -8.68
CA GLY A 148 0.80 -10.91 -8.35
C GLY A 148 -0.51 -10.17 -8.69
N ASP A 149 -1.58 -10.85 -9.10
CA ASP A 149 -2.87 -10.19 -9.34
C ASP A 149 -3.56 -9.85 -8.00
N CYS A 150 -4.25 -8.71 -7.92
CA CYS A 150 -5.03 -8.32 -6.74
C CYS A 150 -6.19 -9.28 -6.46
N THR A 151 -6.85 -9.76 -7.52
CA THR A 151 -8.00 -10.66 -7.44
C THR A 151 -7.90 -11.79 -8.44
N ASN A 152 -8.68 -12.85 -8.19
CA ASN A 152 -9.02 -13.89 -9.14
C ASN A 152 -10.55 -14.04 -9.16
N GLY A 153 -11.21 -13.35 -10.08
CA GLY A 153 -12.65 -13.19 -10.09
C GLY A 153 -13.11 -12.48 -8.82
N THR A 154 -13.99 -13.13 -8.03
CA THR A 154 -14.56 -12.53 -6.81
C THR A 154 -13.67 -12.66 -5.57
N ALA A 155 -12.54 -13.37 -5.68
CA ALA A 155 -11.65 -13.62 -4.55
C ALA A 155 -10.45 -12.66 -4.54
N TYR A 156 -10.18 -12.04 -3.39
CA TYR A 156 -8.93 -11.32 -3.16
C TYR A 156 -7.76 -12.30 -3.02
N ASN A 157 -6.64 -12.03 -3.69
CA ASN A 157 -5.43 -12.84 -3.56
C ASN A 157 -4.70 -12.49 -2.26
N GLY A 158 -4.65 -13.42 -1.30
CA GLY A 158 -4.08 -13.17 0.03
C GLY A 158 -2.57 -12.88 0.07
N ALA A 159 -1.82 -13.18 -1.00
CA ALA A 159 -0.42 -12.80 -1.12
C ALA A 159 -0.22 -11.41 -1.74
N SER A 160 -1.31 -10.77 -2.19
CA SER A 160 -1.28 -9.49 -2.88
C SER A 160 -1.41 -8.30 -1.92
N THR A 161 -0.82 -7.19 -2.32
CA THR A 161 -0.78 -5.91 -1.63
C THR A 161 -1.55 -4.87 -2.44
N CYS A 162 -2.86 -4.81 -2.18
CA CYS A 162 -3.79 -4.06 -3.00
C CYS A 162 -4.97 -3.49 -2.19
N VAL A 163 -5.49 -2.38 -2.66
CA VAL A 163 -6.75 -1.77 -2.21
C VAL A 163 -7.72 -1.74 -3.37
N ILE A 164 -8.97 -2.14 -3.12
CA ILE A 164 -10.04 -2.13 -4.10
C ILE A 164 -11.16 -1.24 -3.55
N MET A 165 -11.60 -0.27 -4.35
CA MET A 165 -12.65 0.68 -4.00
C MET A 165 -13.72 0.70 -5.09
N GLU A 166 -14.98 0.48 -4.71
CA GLU A 166 -16.10 0.66 -5.65
C GLU A 166 -16.30 2.15 -5.98
N THR A 167 -16.54 2.45 -7.26
CA THR A 167 -16.83 3.79 -7.80
C THR A 167 -18.23 3.82 -8.42
N TYR A 168 -18.91 4.98 -8.44
CA TYR A 168 -20.34 5.13 -8.77
C TYR A 168 -20.66 6.31 -9.71
#